data_AF-A0A2H0DN72-F1
#
_entry.id   AF-A0A2H0DN72-F1
#
_cell.length_a   1.000
_cell.length_b   1.000
_cell.length_c   1.000
_cell.angle_alpha   90.00
_cell.angle_beta   90.00
_cell.angle_gamma   90.00
#
_symmetry.space_group_name_H-M   'P 1'
#
loop_
_entity.id
_entity.type
_entity.pdbx_description
1 polymer ?
#
loop_
_entity_poly.entity_id
_entity_poly.type
_entity_poly.pdbx_seq_one_letter_code
_entity_poly.pdbx_strand_id
1 'polypeptide(L)'
;MRREDKMNCSSLKEGISAYVDGALKPAEREALVAHLDLCPECRSDWKAFESGRAALSLHPPQSMPDALRERLSALTEGQTEVATASWLDHLRTPRTGWAFAAAAVLIAVFVQFAPFEAPSRTIPLSRLLAEHSDASRKSADIGRGLLAAPPYDSGRQTDAFK
;
A
#
# COMPACT_ATOMS: atom_id res chain seq x y z
N MET A 1 -37.94 -7.78 -5.66
CA MET A 1 -36.69 -8.55 -5.78
C MET A 1 -35.58 -7.74 -5.13
N ARG A 2 -35.20 -8.09 -3.89
CA ARG A 2 -34.19 -7.38 -3.10
C ARG A 2 -32.82 -7.97 -3.47
N ARG A 3 -31.99 -7.16 -4.12
CA ARG A 3 -30.66 -7.52 -4.63
C ARG A 3 -29.62 -7.23 -3.54
N GLU A 4 -29.19 -8.28 -2.85
CA GLU A 4 -27.94 -8.31 -2.12
C GLU A 4 -26.92 -9.00 -3.02
N ASP A 5 -26.12 -8.20 -3.72
CA ASP A 5 -24.88 -8.68 -4.31
C ASP A 5 -23.83 -7.57 -4.16
N LYS A 6 -22.60 -7.97 -3.87
CA LYS A 6 -21.56 -7.29 -3.07
C LYS A 6 -21.14 -5.85 -3.45
N MET A 7 -21.70 -5.24 -4.48
CA MET A 7 -21.59 -3.82 -4.77
C MET A 7 -22.96 -3.28 -5.16
N ASN A 8 -23.41 -2.26 -4.44
CA ASN A 8 -24.71 -1.64 -4.68
C ASN A 8 -24.56 -0.48 -5.67
N CYS A 9 -25.64 -0.11 -6.36
CA CYS A 9 -25.61 0.99 -7.33
C CYS A 9 -25.11 2.31 -6.71
N SER A 10 -25.38 2.54 -5.42
CA SER A 10 -24.94 3.73 -4.70
C SER A 10 -23.43 3.85 -4.54
N SER A 11 -22.71 2.72 -4.52
CA SER A 11 -21.25 2.69 -4.35
C SER A 11 -20.50 2.59 -5.68
N LEU A 12 -21.21 2.72 -6.81
CA LEU A 12 -20.60 2.62 -8.14
C LEU A 12 -19.55 3.73 -8.31
N LYS A 13 -19.87 4.96 -7.94
CA LYS A 13 -19.00 6.12 -8.17
C LYS A 13 -17.66 5.99 -7.45
N GLU A 14 -17.68 5.56 -6.20
CA GLU A 14 -16.47 5.27 -5.41
C GLU A 14 -15.67 4.13 -6.04
N GLY A 15 -16.36 3.06 -6.50
CA GLY A 15 -15.74 1.95 -7.22
C GLY A 15 -15.06 2.39 -8.52
N ILE A 16 -15.69 3.28 -9.30
CA ILE A 16 -15.10 3.83 -10.53
C ILE A 16 -13.84 4.65 -10.22
N SER A 17 -13.88 5.51 -9.19
CA SER A 17 -12.70 6.29 -8.79
C SER A 17 -11.55 5.37 -8.38
N ALA A 18 -11.82 4.42 -7.47
CA ALA A 18 -10.82 3.45 -7.02
C ALA A 18 -10.29 2.56 -8.15
N TYR A 19 -11.11 2.29 -9.18
CA TYR A 19 -10.66 1.61 -10.39
C TYR A 19 -9.61 2.40 -11.17
N VAL A 20 -9.86 3.70 -11.36
CA VAL A 20 -8.98 4.60 -12.10
C VAL A 20 -7.65 4.78 -11.38
N ASP A 21 -7.69 4.87 -10.06
CA ASP A 21 -6.51 5.00 -9.21
C ASP A 21 -5.71 3.68 -9.08
N GLY A 22 -6.21 2.58 -9.65
CA GLY A 22 -5.62 1.25 -9.49
C GLY A 22 -5.72 0.71 -8.06
N ALA A 23 -6.57 1.29 -7.23
CA ALA A 23 -6.71 1.00 -5.80
C ALA A 23 -7.68 -0.14 -5.48
N LEU A 24 -8.47 -0.61 -6.45
CA LEU A 24 -9.34 -1.79 -6.28
C LEU A 24 -8.53 -3.09 -6.17
N LYS A 25 -8.85 -3.88 -5.14
CA LYS A 25 -8.39 -5.27 -5.04
C LYS A 25 -9.02 -6.13 -6.13
N PRO A 26 -8.41 -7.28 -6.50
CA PRO A 26 -8.96 -8.17 -7.54
C PRO A 26 -10.42 -8.56 -7.31
N ALA A 27 -10.78 -8.94 -6.07
CA ALA A 27 -12.15 -9.32 -5.72
C ALA A 27 -13.16 -8.16 -5.84
N GLU A 28 -12.73 -6.93 -5.57
CA GLU A 28 -13.58 -5.74 -5.68
C GLU A 28 -13.78 -5.34 -7.15
N ARG A 29 -12.74 -5.54 -7.98
CA ARG A 29 -12.82 -5.38 -9.44
C ARG A 29 -13.78 -6.39 -10.06
N GLU A 30 -13.71 -7.65 -9.64
CA GLU A 30 -14.67 -8.68 -10.09
C GLU A 30 -16.10 -8.33 -9.70
N ALA A 31 -16.32 -7.86 -8.47
CA ALA A 31 -17.63 -7.41 -8.01
C ALA A 31 -18.15 -6.20 -8.82
N LEU A 32 -17.27 -5.27 -9.21
CA LEU A 32 -17.62 -4.14 -10.06
C LEU A 32 -18.09 -4.62 -11.44
N VAL A 33 -17.33 -5.50 -12.08
CA VAL A 33 -17.66 -6.04 -13.40
C VAL A 33 -18.98 -6.83 -13.34
N ALA A 34 -19.13 -7.71 -12.34
CA ALA A 34 -20.37 -8.46 -12.14
C ALA A 34 -21.59 -7.53 -11.96
N HIS A 35 -21.44 -6.43 -11.23
CA HIS A 35 -22.50 -5.44 -11.07
C HIS A 35 -22.85 -4.74 -12.40
N LEU A 36 -21.85 -4.34 -13.20
CA LEU A 36 -22.06 -3.73 -14.51
C LEU A 36 -22.73 -4.69 -15.51
N ASP A 37 -22.50 -6.00 -15.36
CA ASP A 37 -23.16 -7.03 -16.14
C ASP A 37 -24.65 -7.19 -15.78
N LEU A 38 -25.00 -7.00 -14.51
CA LEU A 38 -26.37 -7.18 -13.99
C LEU A 38 -27.22 -5.89 -13.97
N CYS A 39 -26.59 -4.72 -13.98
CA CYS A 39 -27.26 -3.43 -13.84
C CYS A 39 -27.07 -2.55 -15.09
N PRO A 40 -28.12 -2.38 -15.93
CA PRO A 40 -28.01 -1.58 -17.16
C PRO A 40 -27.84 -0.08 -16.90
N GLU A 41 -28.38 0.46 -15.81
CA GLU A 41 -28.22 1.87 -15.42
C GLU A 41 -26.75 2.18 -15.11
N CYS A 42 -26.14 1.40 -14.21
CA CYS A 42 -24.73 1.54 -13.86
C CYS A 42 -23.80 1.29 -15.06
N ARG A 43 -24.20 0.41 -16.00
CA ARG A 43 -23.47 0.23 -17.26
C ARG A 43 -23.51 1.47 -18.14
N SER A 44 -24.64 2.18 -18.19
CA SER A 44 -24.75 3.44 -18.92
C SER A 44 -23.81 4.50 -18.32
N ASP A 45 -23.80 4.62 -16.99
CA ASP A 45 -22.92 5.56 -16.28
C ASP A 45 -21.44 5.24 -16.52
N TRP A 46 -21.08 3.95 -16.48
CA TRP A 46 -19.73 3.47 -16.80
C TRP A 46 -19.30 3.85 -18.22
N LYS A 47 -20.18 3.66 -19.21
CA LYS A 47 -19.89 4.05 -20.60
C LYS A 47 -19.72 5.55 -20.76
N ALA A 48 -20.53 6.36 -20.07
CA ALA A 48 -20.39 7.81 -20.07
C ALA A 48 -19.03 8.22 -19.50
N PHE A 49 -18.62 7.64 -18.37
CA PHE A 49 -17.31 7.84 -17.78
C PHE A 49 -16.17 7.44 -18.75
N GLU A 50 -16.25 6.26 -19.35
CA GLU A 50 -15.24 5.74 -20.28
C GLU A 50 -15.10 6.62 -21.53
N SER A 51 -16.21 7.14 -22.06
CA SER A 51 -16.21 8.08 -23.18
C SER A 51 -15.49 9.39 -22.85
N GLY A 52 -15.70 9.93 -21.65
CA GLY A 52 -14.99 11.12 -21.17
C GLY A 52 -13.49 10.86 -21.02
N ARG A 53 -13.12 9.69 -20.49
CA ARG A 53 -11.73 9.28 -20.33
C ARG A 53 -11.04 9.09 -21.68
N ALA A 54 -11.72 8.50 -22.66
CA ALA A 54 -11.23 8.37 -24.02
C ALA A 54 -11.01 9.75 -24.67
N ALA A 55 -11.93 10.70 -24.50
CA ALA A 55 -11.77 12.06 -25.00
C ALA A 55 -10.54 12.77 -24.40
N LEU A 56 -10.28 12.60 -23.10
CA LEU A 56 -9.08 13.14 -22.44
C LEU A 56 -7.79 12.50 -22.95
N SER A 57 -7.83 11.20 -23.31
CA SER A 57 -6.66 10.48 -23.83
C SER A 57 -6.20 10.93 -25.21
N LEU A 58 -7.04 11.66 -25.95
CA LEU A 58 -6.66 12.27 -27.24
C LEU A 58 -5.72 13.46 -27.09
N HIS A 59 -5.55 13.99 -25.87
CA HIS A 59 -4.65 15.09 -25.63
C HIS A 59 -3.19 14.65 -25.81
N PRO A 60 -2.37 15.40 -26.57
CA PRO A 60 -0.97 15.05 -26.75
C PRO A 60 -0.25 14.99 -25.39
N PRO A 61 0.61 13.99 -25.18
CA PRO A 61 1.39 13.87 -23.96
C PRO A 61 2.21 15.14 -23.78
N GLN A 62 2.04 15.79 -22.64
CA GLN A 62 2.81 16.98 -22.30
C GLN A 62 4.23 16.55 -21.94
N SER A 63 5.22 17.09 -22.67
CA SER A 63 6.63 16.85 -22.36
C SER A 63 6.97 17.49 -21.01
N MET A 64 7.56 16.70 -20.11
CA MET A 64 8.06 17.22 -18.84
C MET A 64 9.17 18.27 -19.07
N PRO A 65 9.10 19.48 -18.47
CA PRO A 65 10.14 20.49 -18.60
C PRO A 65 11.49 20.00 -18.11
N ASP A 66 12.57 20.37 -18.80
CA ASP A 66 13.93 19.91 -18.48
C ASP A 66 14.35 20.29 -17.06
N ALA A 67 14.00 21.50 -16.62
CA ALA A 67 14.26 21.95 -15.24
C ALA A 67 13.56 21.10 -14.17
N LEU A 68 12.39 20.53 -14.47
CA LEU A 68 11.72 19.62 -13.55
C LEU A 68 12.39 18.24 -13.56
N ARG A 69 12.81 17.77 -14.74
CA ARG A 69 13.57 16.51 -14.87
C ARG A 69 14.86 16.55 -14.07
N GLU A 70 15.61 17.65 -14.15
CA GLU A 70 16.88 17.85 -13.46
C GLU A 70 16.70 17.94 -11.94
N ARG A 71 15.62 18.60 -11.47
CA ARG A 71 15.28 18.62 -10.04
C ARG A 71 14.92 17.22 -9.52
N LEU A 72 14.19 16.43 -10.31
CA LEU A 72 13.81 15.07 -9.92
C LEU A 72 15.04 14.15 -9.87
N SER A 73 15.95 14.23 -10.84
CA SER A 73 17.18 13.42 -10.84
C SER A 73 18.07 13.74 -9.64
N ALA A 74 18.22 15.02 -9.29
CA ALA A 74 18.99 15.45 -8.13
C ALA A 74 18.43 14.91 -6.79
N LEU A 75 17.11 14.72 -6.68
CA LEU A 75 16.49 14.10 -5.49
C LEU A 75 16.79 12.59 -5.39
N THR A 76 16.99 11.92 -6.53
CA THR A 76 17.25 10.46 -6.57
C THR A 76 18.72 10.08 -6.51
N GLU A 77 19.64 10.94 -6.97
CA GLU A 77 21.09 10.68 -6.95
C GLU A 77 21.66 10.50 -5.53
N GLY A 78 21.03 11.10 -4.52
CA GLY A 78 21.39 10.89 -3.11
C GLY A 78 20.93 9.55 -2.51
N GLN A 79 20.14 8.74 -3.23
CA GLN A 79 19.58 7.47 -2.73
C GLN A 79 20.20 6.23 -3.37
N THR A 80 21.05 6.37 -4.39
CA THR A 80 21.67 5.23 -5.11
C THR A 80 22.95 4.70 -4.47
N GLU A 81 23.47 5.37 -3.44
CA GLU A 81 24.46 4.76 -2.54
C GLU A 81 23.76 3.90 -1.49
N VAL A 82 22.90 2.97 -1.92
CA VAL A 82 22.79 1.74 -1.16
C VAL A 82 24.11 1.06 -1.41
N ALA A 83 25.10 1.37 -0.57
CA ALA A 83 26.32 0.62 -0.48
C ALA A 83 25.89 -0.82 -0.19
N THR A 84 25.71 -1.60 -1.24
CA THR A 84 25.82 -3.05 -1.22
C THR A 84 27.30 -3.38 -0.99
N ALA A 85 27.91 -2.73 0.01
CA ALA A 85 29.17 -3.10 0.58
C ALA A 85 28.94 -4.54 1.01
N SER A 86 29.47 -5.39 0.15
CA SER A 86 29.13 -6.78 0.01
C SER A 86 29.52 -7.47 1.30
N TRP A 87 28.55 -7.69 2.18
CA TRP A 87 28.70 -8.63 3.30
C TRP A 87 29.23 -9.99 2.79
N LEU A 88 28.96 -10.29 1.52
CA LEU A 88 29.47 -11.44 0.76
C LEU A 88 30.98 -11.37 0.43
N ASP A 89 31.60 -10.19 0.36
CA ASP A 89 33.05 -10.06 0.21
C ASP A 89 33.79 -10.46 1.48
N HIS A 90 33.18 -10.28 2.65
CA HIS A 90 33.75 -10.78 3.91
C HIS A 90 33.70 -12.32 4.01
N LEU A 91 32.72 -12.95 3.33
CA LEU A 91 32.60 -14.40 3.18
C LEU A 91 33.59 -14.99 2.17
N ARG A 92 34.18 -14.18 1.29
CA ARG A 92 35.18 -14.63 0.29
C ARG A 92 36.61 -14.68 0.81
N THR A 93 36.86 -14.27 2.06
CA THR A 93 38.20 -14.39 2.64
C THR A 93 38.48 -15.84 3.08
N PRO A 94 39.64 -16.43 2.76
CA PRO A 94 39.93 -17.85 3.07
C PRO A 94 40.00 -18.13 4.58
N ARG A 95 40.13 -17.09 5.41
CA ARG A 95 40.10 -17.19 6.88
C ARG A 95 38.69 -17.40 7.45
N THR A 96 37.64 -16.85 6.83
CA THR A 96 36.26 -17.05 7.32
C THR A 96 35.69 -18.40 6.90
N GLY A 97 36.18 -18.99 5.79
CA GLY A 97 35.78 -20.34 5.36
C GLY A 97 36.05 -21.45 6.40
N TRP A 98 37.17 -21.37 7.13
CA TRP A 98 37.49 -22.34 8.19
C TRP A 98 36.62 -22.13 9.44
N ALA A 99 36.23 -20.88 9.72
CA ALA A 99 35.34 -20.57 10.85
C ALA A 99 33.91 -21.07 10.60
N PHE A 100 33.38 -20.94 9.38
CA PHE A 100 32.09 -21.51 9.00
C PHE A 100 32.09 -23.04 9.02
N ALA A 101 33.17 -23.68 8.56
CA ALA A 101 33.29 -25.13 8.60
C ALA A 101 33.26 -25.68 10.04
N ALA A 102 33.99 -25.05 10.97
CA ALA A 102 33.95 -25.45 12.38
C ALA A 102 32.58 -25.22 13.03
N ALA A 103 31.93 -24.09 12.75
CA ALA A 103 30.59 -23.79 13.25
C ALA A 103 29.52 -24.75 12.69
N ALA A 104 29.61 -25.13 11.41
CA ALA A 104 28.69 -26.09 10.79
C ALA A 104 28.79 -27.49 11.42
N VAL A 105 30.01 -27.93 11.75
CA VAL A 105 30.21 -29.21 12.46
C VAL A 105 29.63 -29.15 13.88
N LEU A 106 29.84 -28.05 14.61
CA LEU A 106 29.27 -27.87 15.95
C LEU A 106 27.74 -27.83 15.93
N ILE A 107 27.13 -27.14 14.96
CA ILE A 107 25.68 -27.10 14.78
C ILE A 107 25.15 -28.48 14.40
N ALA A 108 25.80 -29.20 13.48
CA ALA A 108 25.38 -30.55 13.08
C ALA A 108 25.43 -31.53 14.26
N VAL A 109 26.48 -31.48 15.07
CA VAL A 109 26.58 -32.25 16.31
C VAL A 109 25.49 -31.82 17.30
N PHE A 110 25.26 -30.52 17.49
CA PHE A 110 24.22 -30.03 18.40
C PHE A 110 22.81 -30.43 17.96
N VAL A 111 22.50 -30.40 16.66
CA VAL A 111 21.22 -30.84 16.10
C VAL A 111 21.03 -32.35 16.24
N GLN A 112 22.09 -33.14 16.14
CA GLN A 112 22.03 -34.60 16.30
C GLN A 112 21.78 -35.01 17.77
N PHE A 113 22.24 -34.20 18.74
CA PHE A 113 22.18 -34.51 20.17
C PHE A 113 21.09 -33.74 20.94
N ALA A 114 20.52 -32.68 20.38
CA ALA A 114 19.43 -31.95 21.01
C ALA A 114 18.09 -32.64 20.70
N PRO A 115 17.27 -32.99 21.70
CA PRO A 115 15.88 -33.35 21.44
C PRO A 115 15.22 -32.14 20.79
N PHE A 116 14.74 -32.31 19.56
CA PHE A 116 13.99 -31.30 18.84
C PHE A 116 12.61 -31.14 19.51
N GLU A 117 12.57 -30.50 20.68
CA GLU A 117 11.35 -29.94 21.22
C GLU A 117 10.92 -28.83 20.27
N ALA A 118 10.08 -29.18 19.29
CA ALA A 118 9.42 -28.20 18.44
C ALA A 118 8.67 -27.23 19.35
N PRO A 119 9.07 -25.95 19.43
CA PRO A 119 8.31 -24.99 20.21
C PRO A 119 6.98 -24.82 19.49
N SER A 120 5.93 -25.45 20.02
CA SER A 120 4.55 -25.19 19.61
C SER A 120 4.21 -23.78 20.04
N ARG A 121 4.64 -22.81 19.22
CA ARG A 121 4.23 -21.41 19.34
C ARG A 121 2.79 -21.31 18.87
N THR A 122 1.89 -21.84 19.69
CA THR A 122 0.48 -21.46 19.64
C THR A 122 0.44 -20.03 20.14
N ILE A 123 0.35 -19.08 19.22
CA ILE A 123 0.10 -17.69 19.57
C ILE A 123 -1.29 -17.67 20.22
N PRO A 124 -1.42 -17.37 21.51
CA PRO A 124 -2.71 -17.41 22.17
C PRO A 124 -3.59 -16.31 21.58
N LEU A 125 -4.83 -16.67 21.27
CA LEU A 125 -5.82 -15.78 20.63
C LEU A 125 -6.03 -14.49 21.45
N SER A 126 -5.77 -14.54 22.76
CA SER A 126 -5.76 -13.39 23.67
C SER A 126 -4.74 -12.31 23.28
N ARG A 127 -3.55 -12.67 22.78
CA ARG A 127 -2.56 -11.68 22.32
C ARG A 127 -3.01 -10.96 21.06
N LEU A 128 -3.60 -11.70 20.10
CA LEU A 128 -4.13 -11.10 18.89
C LEU A 128 -5.31 -10.17 19.22
N LEU A 129 -6.20 -10.57 20.13
CA LEU A 129 -7.31 -9.73 20.57
C LEU A 129 -6.84 -8.48 21.33
N ALA A 130 -5.82 -8.60 22.18
CA ALA A 130 -5.23 -7.45 22.88
C ALA A 130 -4.68 -6.42 21.88
N GLU A 131 -3.93 -6.87 20.88
CA GLU A 131 -3.32 -6.00 19.88
C GLU A 131 -4.36 -5.28 19.00
N HIS A 132 -5.44 -5.96 18.62
CA HIS A 132 -6.56 -5.34 17.91
C HIS A 132 -7.36 -4.36 18.79
N SER A 133 -7.46 -4.62 20.09
CA SER A 133 -8.15 -3.72 21.04
C SER A 133 -7.38 -2.40 21.25
N ASP A 134 -6.05 -2.48 21.32
CA ASP A 134 -5.19 -1.30 21.46
C ASP A 134 -5.14 -0.47 20.17
N ALA A 135 -5.11 -1.13 19.00
CA ALA A 135 -5.18 -0.45 17.71
C ALA A 135 -6.52 0.30 17.51
N SER A 136 -7.64 -0.29 17.94
CA SER A 136 -8.95 0.36 17.91
C SER A 136 -9.05 1.55 18.88
N ARG A 137 -8.44 1.45 20.06
CA ARG A 137 -8.41 2.58 21.02
C ARG A 137 -7.63 3.77 20.47
N LYS A 138 -6.44 3.52 19.92
CA LYS A 138 -5.56 4.57 19.39
C LYS A 138 -6.18 5.32 18.21
N SER A 139 -6.92 4.61 17.35
CA SER A 139 -7.66 5.24 16.24
C SER A 139 -8.87 6.06 16.71
N ALA A 140 -9.58 5.61 17.76
CA ALA A 140 -10.67 6.37 18.37
C ALA A 140 -10.19 7.68 19.02
N ASP A 141 -9.01 7.68 19.65
CA ASP A 141 -8.43 8.89 20.25
C ASP A 141 -7.98 9.90 19.20
N ILE A 142 -7.42 9.44 18.07
CA ILE A 142 -7.07 10.31 16.92
C ILE A 142 -8.33 10.96 16.33
N GLY A 143 -9.41 10.19 16.14
CA GLY A 143 -10.68 10.72 15.63
C GLY A 143 -11.29 11.78 16.56
N ARG A 144 -11.19 11.58 17.88
CA ARG A 144 -11.70 12.54 18.87
C ARG A 144 -10.89 13.85 18.89
N GLY A 145 -9.57 13.78 18.66
CA GLY A 145 -8.72 14.97 18.54
C GLY A 145 -9.05 15.80 17.29
N LEU A 146 -9.35 15.15 16.16
CA LEU A 146 -9.74 15.82 14.91
C LEU A 146 -11.10 16.52 15.01
N LEU A 147 -12.05 15.93 15.74
CA LEU A 147 -13.37 16.55 15.97
C LEU A 147 -13.33 17.71 16.97
N ALA A 148 -12.27 17.82 17.77
CA ALA A 148 -12.04 18.93 18.70
C ALA A 148 -11.26 20.10 18.08
N ALA A 149 -10.89 20.02 16.80
CA ALA A 149 -10.22 21.11 16.11
C ALA A 149 -11.17 22.33 16.01
N PRO A 150 -10.69 23.55 16.31
CA PRO A 150 -11.51 24.75 16.16
C PRO A 150 -11.96 24.89 14.70
N PRO A 151 -13.15 25.46 14.44
CA PRO A 151 -13.63 25.66 13.08
C PRO A 151 -12.60 26.46 12.28
N TYR A 152 -12.31 25.96 11.08
CA TYR A 152 -11.44 26.59 10.11
C TYR A 152 -11.88 28.06 9.88
N ASP A 153 -11.06 29.01 10.33
CA ASP A 153 -11.28 30.44 10.13
C ASP A 153 -10.82 30.82 8.72
N SER A 154 -11.77 30.88 7.78
CA SER A 154 -11.54 31.41 6.44
C SER A 154 -11.49 32.94 6.47
N GLY A 155 -10.43 33.48 7.08
CA GLY A 155 -10.12 34.90 7.07
C GLY A 155 -9.96 35.41 5.63
N ARG A 156 -10.88 36.28 5.25
CA ARG A 156 -11.04 36.94 3.95
C ARG A 156 -9.75 37.67 3.55
N GLN A 157 -8.96 37.09 2.65
CA GLN A 157 -7.82 37.74 2.00
C GLN A 157 -8.26 38.33 0.65
N THR A 158 -9.15 39.31 0.72
CA THR A 158 -9.36 40.27 -0.39
C THR A 158 -8.85 41.59 0.15
N ASP A 159 -7.73 42.07 -0.38
CA ASP A 159 -7.30 43.48 -0.45
C ASP A 159 -5.77 43.53 -0.55
N ALA A 160 -5.21 43.22 -1.73
CA ALA A 160 -3.88 43.66 -2.16
C ALA A 160 -3.63 43.28 -3.63
N PHE A 161 -4.50 43.70 -4.55
CA PHE A 161 -4.15 43.71 -5.98
C PHE A 161 -4.94 44.78 -6.75
N LYS A 162 -4.72 46.05 -6.39
CA LYS A 162 -4.53 47.21 -7.29
C LYS A 162 -4.54 48.51 -6.52
#